data_AF-A0A2A5G5Q0-F1
#
_entry.id   AF-A0A2A5G5Q0-F1
#
_cell.length_a   1.000
_cell.length_b   1.000
_cell.length_c   1.000
_cell.angle_alpha   90.00
_cell.angle_beta   90.00
_cell.angle_gamma   90.00
#
_symmetry.space_group_name_H-M   'P 1'
#
loop_
_entity.id
_entity.type
_entity.pdbx_description
1 polymer ?
#
loop_
_entity_poly.entity_id
_entity_poly.type
_entity_poly.pdbx_seq_one_letter_code
_entity_poly.pdbx_strand_id
1 'polypeptide(L)'
;MNFDILNNGETATMLELKLNSNDVLLHNLHLPRDIENGGKWFFSSNTKGQKSVQSCEYEIDIIYSDKLENRYLSKIKGKGTYAKIVETSEIK
;
A
#
# COMPACT_ATOMS: atom_id res chain seq x y z
N MET A 1 12.62 4.86 -0.58
CA MET A 1 11.67 5.00 0.54
C MET A 1 11.06 3.63 0.80
N ASN A 2 10.87 3.27 2.07
CA ASN A 2 10.33 1.96 2.44
C ASN A 2 8.93 2.14 3.04
N PHE A 3 8.06 1.18 2.76
CA PHE A 3 6.69 1.13 3.24
C PHE A 3 6.48 -0.14 4.05
N ASP A 4 5.83 0.04 5.20
CA ASP A 4 5.50 -1.03 6.13
C ASP A 4 3.97 -1.09 6.25
N ILE A 5 3.37 -2.17 5.74
CA ILE A 5 1.96 -2.47 5.96
C ILE A 5 1.86 -3.41 7.16
N LEU A 6 1.05 -3.01 8.13
CA LEU A 6 0.75 -3.79 9.32
C LEU A 6 -0.69 -4.28 9.22
N ASN A 7 -0.90 -5.59 9.28
CA ASN A 7 -2.24 -6.15 9.39
C ASN A 7 -2.64 -6.23 10.86
N ASN A 8 -3.54 -5.33 11.29
CA ASN A 8 -4.10 -5.33 12.65
C ASN A 8 -5.47 -6.02 12.73
N GLY A 9 -5.93 -6.65 11.64
CA GLY A 9 -7.21 -7.35 11.55
C GLY A 9 -7.03 -8.86 11.40
N GLU A 10 -8.03 -9.52 10.80
CA GLU A 10 -7.93 -10.93 10.45
C GLU A 10 -6.95 -11.16 9.29
N THR A 11 -6.60 -12.43 9.01
CA THR A 11 -5.78 -12.77 7.84
C THR A 11 -6.38 -12.16 6.58
N ALA A 12 -5.54 -11.44 5.84
CA ALA A 12 -5.92 -10.79 4.58
C ALA A 12 -4.99 -11.24 3.46
N THR A 13 -5.54 -11.43 2.27
CA THR A 13 -4.78 -11.67 1.05
C THR A 13 -4.67 -10.37 0.29
N MET A 14 -3.46 -9.83 0.18
CA MET A 14 -3.17 -8.68 -0.66
C MET A 14 -3.25 -9.10 -2.12
N LEU A 15 -4.10 -8.44 -2.89
CA LEU A 15 -4.39 -8.81 -4.28
C LEU A 15 -3.67 -7.89 -5.25
N GLU A 16 -3.78 -6.58 -5.02
CA GLU A 16 -3.25 -5.57 -5.93
C GLU A 16 -2.81 -4.33 -5.14
N LEU A 17 -1.77 -3.67 -5.63
CA LEU A 17 -1.32 -2.40 -5.10
C LEU A 17 -1.05 -1.47 -6.28
N LYS A 18 -1.82 -0.38 -6.36
CA LYS A 18 -1.67 0.64 -7.42
C LYS A 18 -1.06 1.89 -6.82
N LEU A 19 0.11 2.27 -7.31
CA LEU A 19 0.71 3.56 -7.00
C LEU A 19 0.25 4.59 -8.03
N ASN A 20 -0.37 5.66 -7.55
CA ASN A 20 -0.59 6.88 -8.31
C ASN A 20 0.37 7.96 -7.80
N SER A 21 1.49 8.14 -8.51
CA SER A 21 2.47 9.17 -8.21
C SER A 21 3.28 9.53 -9.45
N ASN A 22 3.62 10.80 -9.58
CA ASN A 22 4.60 11.28 -10.56
C ASN A 22 6.03 11.26 -10.01
N ASP A 23 6.18 11.19 -8.68
CA ASP A 23 7.44 11.36 -7.97
C ASP A 23 8.00 10.04 -7.41
N VAL A 24 7.21 8.98 -7.38
CA VAL A 24 7.56 7.68 -6.76
C VAL A 24 7.32 6.55 -7.76
N LEU A 25 8.16 5.52 -7.69
CA LEU A 25 8.04 4.28 -8.44
C LEU A 25 8.11 3.11 -7.46
N LEU A 26 7.15 2.17 -7.53
CA LEU A 26 7.22 0.93 -6.78
C LEU A 26 8.07 -0.09 -7.53
N HIS A 27 8.82 -0.89 -6.77
CA HIS A 27 9.44 -2.10 -7.30
C HIS A 27 8.38 -3.20 -7.51
N ASN A 28 8.70 -4.19 -8.35
CA ASN A 28 7.85 -5.35 -8.56
C ASN A 28 7.46 -5.98 -7.22
N LEU A 29 6.16 -5.97 -6.95
CA LEU A 29 5.57 -6.58 -5.77
C LEU A 29 5.16 -8.01 -6.13
N HIS A 30 5.54 -8.97 -5.30
CA HIS A 30 5.04 -10.33 -5.41
C HIS A 30 3.63 -10.39 -4.82
N LEU A 31 2.64 -10.25 -5.70
CA LEU A 31 1.21 -10.35 -5.39
C LEU A 31 0.56 -11.45 -6.26
N PRO A 32 -0.47 -12.15 -5.76
CA PRO A 32 -1.09 -11.98 -4.44
C PRO A 32 -0.23 -12.51 -3.28
N ARG A 33 -0.50 -12.04 -2.05
CA ARG A 33 0.23 -12.45 -0.84
C ARG A 33 -0.63 -12.42 0.41
N ASP A 34 -0.58 -13.49 1.19
CA ASP A 34 -1.25 -13.55 2.50
C ASP A 34 -0.47 -12.81 3.59
N ILE A 35 -1.19 -12.09 4.44
CA ILE A 35 -0.69 -11.43 5.64
C ILE A 35 -1.56 -11.87 6.81
N GLU A 36 -0.99 -12.63 7.74
CA GLU A 36 -1.66 -13.05 8.97
C GLU A 36 -1.96 -11.86 9.90
N ASN A 37 -2.82 -12.07 10.89
CA ASN A 37 -3.06 -11.09 11.95
C ASN A 37 -1.74 -10.77 12.69
N GLY A 38 -1.42 -9.49 12.84
CA GLY A 38 -0.15 -9.00 13.39
C GLY A 38 1.02 -9.11 12.40
N GLY A 39 0.78 -9.66 11.22
CA GLY A 39 1.75 -9.80 10.14
C GLY A 39 2.14 -8.45 9.54
N LYS A 40 3.35 -8.44 8.97
CA LYS A 40 3.93 -7.24 8.34
C LYS A 40 4.31 -7.54 6.90
N TRP A 41 4.04 -6.60 6.02
CA TRP A 41 4.55 -6.63 4.66
C TRP A 41 5.34 -5.37 4.35
N PHE A 42 6.55 -5.59 3.83
CA PHE A 42 7.51 -4.56 3.51
C PHE A 42 7.65 -4.46 1.99
N PHE A 43 7.65 -3.23 1.47
CA PHE A 43 8.04 -2.97 0.09
C PHE A 43 8.80 -1.66 -0.06
N SER A 44 9.69 -1.62 -1.04
CA SER A 44 10.51 -0.47 -1.34
C SER A 44 10.02 0.28 -2.56
N SER A 45 10.33 1.57 -2.57
CA SER A 45 10.04 2.48 -3.66
C SER A 45 11.25 3.37 -3.94
N ASN A 46 11.40 3.75 -5.20
CA ASN A 46 12.38 4.73 -5.63
C ASN A 46 11.69 6.06 -5.91
N THR A 47 12.38 7.16 -5.61
CA THR A 47 11.94 8.46 -6.09
C THR A 47 12.34 8.64 -7.56
N LYS A 48 11.48 9.30 -8.31
CA LYS A 48 11.70 9.65 -9.70
C LYS A 48 12.16 11.11 -9.79
N GLY A 49 13.23 11.35 -10.53
CA GLY A 49 13.75 12.69 -10.77
C GLY A 49 14.63 13.25 -9.64
N GLN A 50 14.76 14.58 -9.58
CA GLN A 50 15.65 15.30 -8.66
C GLN A 50 14.93 15.85 -7.41
N LYS A 51 13.64 15.60 -7.26
CA LYS A 51 12.87 16.05 -6.08
C LYS A 51 13.40 15.35 -4.82
N SER A 52 13.54 16.10 -3.73
CA SER A 52 13.83 15.52 -2.42
C SER A 52 12.69 14.60 -1.99
N VAL A 53 13.03 13.47 -1.34
CA VAL A 53 12.07 12.48 -0.84
C VAL A 53 10.95 13.14 -0.03
N GLN A 54 11.28 14.14 0.79
CA GLN A 54 10.32 14.86 1.63
C GLN A 54 9.24 15.62 0.85
N SER A 55 9.49 15.91 -0.42
CA SER A 55 8.59 16.64 -1.32
C SER A 55 7.87 15.75 -2.32
N CYS A 56 8.09 14.43 -2.28
CA CYS A 56 7.41 13.47 -3.14
C CYS A 56 6.01 13.19 -2.61
N GLU A 57 4.99 13.40 -3.43
CA GLU A 57 3.59 13.12 -3.08
C GLU A 57 3.11 11.86 -3.81
N TYR A 58 2.32 11.04 -3.13
CA TYR A 58 1.84 9.78 -3.67
C TYR A 58 0.51 9.36 -3.08
N GLU A 59 -0.24 8.62 -3.88
CA GLU A 59 -1.42 7.88 -3.43
C GLU A 59 -1.22 6.39 -3.73
N ILE A 60 -1.57 5.53 -2.78
CA ILE A 60 -1.49 4.09 -2.92
C ILE A 60 -2.87 3.51 -2.67
N ASP A 61 -3.39 2.82 -3.67
CA ASP A 61 -4.60 2.03 -3.57
C ASP A 61 -4.20 0.57 -3.28
N ILE A 62 -4.66 0.07 -2.14
CA ILE A 62 -4.42 -1.30 -1.70
C ILE A 62 -5.72 -2.08 -1.84
N ILE A 63 -5.70 -3.11 -2.68
CA ILE A 63 -6.81 -4.06 -2.82
C ILE A 63 -6.44 -5.36 -2.12
N TYR A 64 -7.28 -5.79 -1.20
CA TYR A 64 -7.09 -7.01 -0.43
C TYR A 64 -8.43 -7.71 -0.19
N SER A 65 -8.37 -9.01 0.11
CA SER A 65 -9.55 -9.78 0.51
C SER A 65 -9.37 -10.39 1.90
N ASP A 66 -10.49 -10.59 2.60
CA ASP A 66 -10.52 -11.39 3.82
C ASP A 66 -10.63 -12.89 3.50
N LYS A 67 -10.69 -13.73 4.55
CA LYS A 67 -10.85 -15.19 4.43
C LYS A 67 -12.17 -15.62 3.78
N LEU A 68 -13.17 -14.76 3.74
CA LEU A 68 -14.47 -15.01 3.12
C LEU A 68 -14.52 -14.48 1.69
N GLU A 69 -13.37 -14.06 1.14
CA GLU A 69 -13.21 -13.47 -0.18
C GLU A 69 -13.93 -12.12 -0.38
N ASN A 70 -14.37 -11.45 0.71
CA ASN A 70 -14.85 -10.08 0.60
C ASN A 70 -13.66 -9.19 0.26
N ARG A 71 -13.84 -8.29 -0.70
CA ARG A 71 -12.77 -7.43 -1.19
C ARG A 71 -12.89 -6.04 -0.60
N TYR A 72 -11.75 -5.44 -0.33
CA TYR A 72 -11.65 -4.11 0.23
C TYR A 72 -10.61 -3.30 -0.54
N LEU A 73 -10.88 -2.00 -0.66
CA LEU A 73 -9.95 -1.00 -1.14
C LEU A 73 -9.61 -0.06 0.02
N SER A 74 -8.34 0.01 0.37
CA SER A 74 -7.81 1.05 1.25
C SER A 74 -6.97 2.04 0.46
N LYS A 75 -7.32 3.32 0.55
CA LYS A 75 -6.57 4.41 -0.07
C LYS A 75 -5.63 5.03 0.95
N ILE A 76 -4.37 5.16 0.59
CA ILE A 76 -3.33 5.79 1.38
C ILE A 76 -2.86 7.03 0.63
N LYS A 77 -2.76 8.16 1.31
CA LYS A 77 -2.10 9.36 0.79
C LYS A 77 -0.87 9.67 1.62
N GLY A 78 0.22 10.03 0.95
CA GLY A 78 1.46 10.38 1.61
C GLY A 78 2.25 11.48 0.94
N LYS A 79 3.14 12.07 1.75
CA LYS A 79 4.13 13.07 1.36
C LYS A 79 5.45 12.76 2.07
N GLY A 80 6.46 12.39 1.29
CA GLY A 80 7.70 11.83 1.81
C GLY A 80 7.46 10.64 2.73
N THR A 81 8.06 10.65 3.92
CA THR A 81 7.94 9.55 4.89
C THR A 81 6.60 9.54 5.64
N TYR A 82 5.76 10.56 5.45
CA TYR A 82 4.45 10.62 6.09
C TYR A 82 3.39 10.00 5.19
N ALA A 83 2.64 9.04 5.71
CA ALA A 83 1.51 8.41 5.04
C ALA A 83 0.33 8.29 6.01
N LYS A 84 -0.88 8.37 5.48
CA LYS A 84 -2.12 8.07 6.23
C LYS A 84 -3.10 7.34 5.35
N ILE A 85 -3.86 6.42 5.96
CA ILE A 85 -5.05 5.85 5.35
C ILE A 85 -6.11 6.96 5.33
N VAL A 86 -6.67 7.23 4.16
CA VAL A 86 -7.71 8.27 3.99
C VAL A 86 -9.11 7.66 3.86
N GLU A 87 -9.20 6.44 3.36
CA GLU A 87 -10.46 5.77 3.07
C GLU A 87 -10.24 4.26 3.07
N THR A 88 -11.20 3.53 3.63
CA THR A 88 -11.31 2.08 3.48
C THR A 88 -12.75 1.77 3.14
N SER A 89 -12.96 1.05 2.04
CA SER A 89 -14.29 0.69 1.54
C SER A 89 -14.31 -0.75 1.06
N GLU A 90 -15.38 -1.47 1.34
CA GLU A 90 -15.66 -2.75 0.69
C GLU A 90 -15.96 -2.52 -0.79
N ILE A 91 -15.41 -3.38 -1.66
CA ILE A 91 -15.60 -3.34 -3.11
C ILE A 91 -16.22 -4.66 -3.59
N LYS A 92 -17.14 -4.58 -4.55
CA LYS A 92 -17.82 -5.73 -5.14
C LYS A 92 -17.06 -6.28 -6.34
#